data_AF-A0A349HJ27-F1
#
_entry.id   AF-A0A349HJ27-F1
#
_cell.length_a   1.000
_cell.length_b   1.000
_cell.length_c   1.000
_cell.angle_alpha   90.00
_cell.angle_beta   90.00
_cell.angle_gamma   90.00
#
_symmetry.space_group_name_H-M   'P 1'
#
loop_
_entity.id
_entity.type
_entity.pdbx_description
1 polymer ?
#
loop_
_entity_poly.entity_id
_entity_poly.type
_entity_poly.pdbx_seq_one_letter_code
_entity_poly.pdbx_strand_id
1 'polypeptide(L)'
;MDASTLNIILTAVIILGATVLPFILGTRLRKSRPNVLWIGLLLCFIFGPAGQVYVEGWIPWFLIVLGVCIGTQQFLSPEIAMVAMVVVSPLIMFFRMKK
;
A
#
# COMPACT_ATOMS: atom_id res chain seq x y z
N MET A 1 -14.76 3.34 -30.45
CA MET A 1 -14.68 3.64 -29.00
C MET A 1 -14.02 5.00 -28.87
N ASP A 2 -14.69 5.96 -28.24
CA ASP A 2 -14.12 7.30 -28.06
C ASP A 2 -13.01 7.30 -26.98
N ALA A 3 -12.20 8.35 -26.97
CA ALA A 3 -11.05 8.47 -26.06
C ALA A 3 -11.48 8.49 -24.58
N SER A 4 -12.64 9.06 -24.27
CA SER A 4 -13.21 9.08 -22.91
C SER A 4 -13.52 7.68 -22.39
N THR A 5 -14.16 6.84 -23.21
CA THR A 5 -14.50 5.46 -22.84
C THR A 5 -13.23 4.63 -22.62
N LEU A 6 -12.23 4.80 -23.49
CA LEU A 6 -10.93 4.14 -23.33
C LEU A 6 -10.23 4.55 -22.02
N ASN A 7 -10.21 5.84 -21.70
CA ASN A 7 -9.59 6.36 -20.48
C ASN A 7 -10.28 5.84 -19.21
N ILE A 8 -11.62 5.74 -19.21
CA ILE A 8 -12.37 5.19 -18.09
C ILE A 8 -12.01 3.72 -17.87
N ILE A 9 -11.98 2.91 -18.93
CA ILE A 9 -11.63 1.49 -18.86
C ILE A 9 -10.20 1.32 -18.33
N LEU A 10 -9.24 2.06 -18.86
CA LEU A 10 -7.84 2.02 -18.42
C LEU A 10 -7.71 2.42 -16.94
N THR A 11 -8.40 3.48 -16.52
CA THR A 11 -8.38 3.93 -15.12
C THR A 11 -8.96 2.86 -14.20
N ALA A 12 -10.08 2.24 -14.58
CA ALA A 12 -10.69 1.16 -13.80
C ALA A 12 -9.75 -0.05 -13.65
N VAL A 13 -9.07 -0.45 -14.72
CA VAL A 13 -8.08 -1.54 -14.69
C VAL A 13 -6.91 -1.20 -13.78
N ILE A 14 -6.41 0.04 -13.82
CA ILE A 14 -5.31 0.48 -12.95
C ILE A 14 -5.75 0.45 -11.48
N ILE A 15 -6.95 0.96 -11.17
CA ILE A 15 -7.48 0.96 -9.79
C ILE A 15 -7.67 -0.48 -9.29
N LEU A 16 -8.25 -1.36 -10.11
CA LEU A 16 -8.41 -2.79 -9.79
C LEU A 16 -7.06 -3.46 -9.56
N GLY A 17 -6.10 -3.23 -10.45
CA GLY A 17 -4.74 -3.76 -10.33
C GLY A 17 -4.04 -3.27 -9.06
N ALA A 18 -4.08 -1.97 -8.80
CA ALA A 18 -3.49 -1.36 -7.60
C ALA A 18 -4.13 -1.86 -6.30
N THR A 19 -5.41 -2.25 -6.35
CA THR A 19 -6.13 -2.78 -5.18
C THR A 19 -5.89 -4.27 -4.99
N VAL A 20 -6.00 -5.08 -6.04
CA VAL A 20 -5.99 -6.56 -5.94
C VAL A 20 -4.57 -7.12 -5.87
N LEU A 21 -3.62 -6.54 -6.63
CA LEU A 21 -2.25 -7.02 -6.70
C LEU A 21 -1.54 -7.09 -5.34
N PRO A 22 -1.57 -6.07 -4.46
CA PRO A 22 -0.93 -6.16 -3.15
C PRO A 22 -1.51 -7.26 -2.27
N PHE A 23 -2.78 -7.62 -2.42
CA PHE A 23 -3.39 -8.71 -1.67
C PHE A 23 -2.88 -10.06 -2.15
N ILE A 24 -2.91 -10.30 -3.47
CA ILE A 24 -2.41 -11.56 -4.03
C ILE A 24 -0.92 -11.71 -3.74
N LEU A 25 -0.14 -10.67 -4.02
CA LEU A 25 1.31 -10.68 -3.85
C LEU A 25 1.70 -10.77 -2.38
N GLY A 26 1.11 -9.95 -1.52
CA GLY A 26 1.35 -9.95 -0.08
C GLY A 26 1.01 -11.28 0.57
N THR A 27 -0.15 -11.87 0.26
CA THR A 27 -0.54 -13.18 0.82
C THR A 27 0.33 -14.33 0.30
N ARG A 28 0.69 -14.33 -0.99
CA ARG A 28 1.59 -15.36 -1.55
C ARG A 28 2.99 -15.26 -0.95
N LEU A 29 3.55 -14.06 -0.87
CA LEU A 29 4.87 -13.84 -0.29
C LEU A 29 4.91 -14.14 1.20
N ARG A 30 3.83 -13.84 1.94
CA ARG A 30 3.71 -14.26 3.34
C ARG A 30 3.86 -15.77 3.48
N LYS A 31 3.25 -16.55 2.59
CA LYS A 31 3.31 -18.02 2.63
C LYS A 31 4.66 -18.58 2.18
N SER A 32 5.27 -18.02 1.13
CA SER A 32 6.48 -18.58 0.52
C SER A 32 7.78 -18.05 1.10
N ARG A 33 7.79 -16.80 1.55
CA ARG A 33 8.96 -16.11 2.12
C ARG A 33 8.51 -15.21 3.27
N PRO A 34 8.01 -15.75 4.39
CA PRO A 34 7.61 -14.94 5.55
C PRO A 34 8.81 -14.21 6.15
N ASN A 35 8.55 -13.09 6.83
CA ASN A 35 9.50 -12.37 7.68
C ASN A 35 10.77 -11.82 6.99
N VAL A 36 10.77 -11.68 5.67
CA VAL A 36 11.84 -11.00 4.93
C VAL A 36 11.59 -9.50 4.94
N LEU A 37 12.30 -8.78 5.79
CA LEU A 37 12.11 -7.33 6.02
C LEU A 37 12.08 -6.53 4.71
N TRP A 38 13.08 -6.71 3.84
CA TRP A 38 13.17 -5.96 2.58
C TRP A 38 11.98 -6.19 1.65
N ILE A 39 11.36 -7.38 1.67
CA ILE A 39 10.14 -7.66 0.90
C ILE A 39 8.98 -6.84 1.45
N GLY A 40 8.79 -6.84 2.78
CA GLY A 40 7.76 -6.04 3.42
C GLY A 40 7.91 -4.55 3.14
N LEU A 41 9.13 -4.02 3.25
CA LEU A 41 9.44 -2.62 2.96
C LEU A 41 9.14 -2.28 1.50
N LEU A 42 9.56 -3.12 0.55
CA LEU A 42 9.33 -2.91 -0.88
C LEU A 42 7.82 -2.92 -1.21
N LEU A 43 7.06 -3.84 -0.63
CA LEU A 43 5.61 -3.88 -0.82
C LEU A 43 4.93 -2.63 -0.28
N CYS A 44 5.39 -2.10 0.86
CA CYS A 44 4.85 -0.86 1.42
C CYS A 44 5.27 0.37 0.62
N PHE A 45 6.44 0.35 -0.01
CA PHE A 45 6.90 1.44 -0.88
C PHE A 45 6.09 1.51 -2.19
N ILE A 46 5.81 0.35 -2.80
CA ILE A 46 5.07 0.27 -4.07
C ILE A 46 3.56 0.45 -3.86
N PHE A 47 3.00 -0.20 -2.83
CA PHE A 47 1.54 -0.30 -2.64
C PHE A 47 1.04 0.51 -1.43
N GLY A 48 1.88 1.32 -0.80
CA GLY A 48 1.52 2.15 0.34
C GLY A 48 0.94 1.30 1.49
N PRO A 49 -0.23 1.66 2.06
CA PRO A 49 -0.88 0.89 3.12
C PRO A 49 -1.13 -0.59 2.76
N ALA A 50 -1.43 -0.89 1.50
CA ALA A 50 -1.76 -2.26 1.08
C ALA A 50 -0.57 -3.22 1.16
N GLY A 51 0.66 -2.71 1.20
CA GLY A 51 1.86 -3.51 1.46
C GLY A 51 1.86 -4.19 2.83
N GLN A 52 1.06 -3.70 3.79
CA GLN A 52 0.91 -4.31 5.12
C GLN A 52 0.37 -5.75 5.04
N VAL A 53 -0.32 -6.12 3.95
CA VAL A 53 -0.84 -7.48 3.68
C VAL A 53 0.28 -8.53 3.63
N TYR A 54 1.55 -8.15 3.61
CA TYR A 54 2.63 -9.12 3.75
C TYR A 54 2.72 -9.76 5.15
N VAL A 55 2.37 -9.05 6.22
CA VAL A 55 2.59 -9.53 7.61
C VAL A 55 1.28 -9.92 8.29
N GLU A 56 1.25 -11.00 9.07
CA GLU A 56 0.04 -11.42 9.80
C GLU A 56 -0.51 -10.33 10.74
N GLY A 57 -1.83 -10.35 10.96
CA GLY A 57 -2.50 -9.28 11.70
C GLY A 57 -2.39 -7.92 11.02
N TRP A 58 -2.36 -7.86 9.68
CA TRP A 58 -2.18 -6.64 8.91
C TRP A 58 -3.33 -5.63 8.99
N ILE A 59 -4.57 -6.08 9.22
CA ILE A 59 -5.78 -5.25 9.10
C ILE A 59 -5.69 -3.98 9.98
N PRO A 60 -5.37 -4.06 11.29
CA PRO A 60 -5.24 -2.86 12.11
C PRO A 60 -4.19 -1.88 11.58
N TRP A 61 -3.06 -2.39 11.10
CA TRP A 61 -1.97 -1.56 10.59
C TRP A 61 -2.32 -0.91 9.25
N PHE A 62 -3.01 -1.63 8.38
CA PHE A 62 -3.57 -1.06 7.15
C PHE A 62 -4.52 0.09 7.46
N LEU A 63 -5.43 -0.08 8.42
CA LEU A 63 -6.38 0.97 8.81
C LEU A 63 -5.70 2.17 9.45
N ILE A 64 -4.67 1.95 10.28
CA ILE A 64 -3.88 3.04 10.87
C ILE A 64 -3.17 3.84 9.79
N VAL A 65 -2.43 3.17 8.89
CA VAL A 65 -1.71 3.84 7.81
C VAL A 65 -2.69 4.55 6.89
N LEU A 66 -3.81 3.91 6.53
CA LEU A 66 -4.86 4.54 5.73
C LEU A 66 -5.45 5.79 6.41
N GLY A 67 -5.71 5.74 7.71
CA GLY A 67 -6.19 6.89 8.47
C GLY A 67 -5.18 8.05 8.49
N VAL A 68 -3.89 7.75 8.69
CA VAL A 68 -2.82 8.74 8.58
C VAL A 68 -2.77 9.35 7.18
N CYS A 69 -2.84 8.53 6.15
CA CYS A 69 -2.87 8.95 4.75
C CYS A 69 -4.01 9.93 4.46
N ILE A 70 -5.25 9.57 4.83
CA ILE A 70 -6.44 10.40 4.63
C ILE A 70 -6.33 11.69 5.44
N GLY A 71 -5.95 11.60 6.71
CA GLY A 71 -5.79 12.77 7.57
C GLY A 71 -4.74 13.73 7.00
N THR A 72 -3.59 13.21 6.57
CA THR A 72 -2.52 14.04 6.00
C THR A 72 -2.97 14.79 4.75
N GLN A 73 -3.76 14.15 3.88
CA GLN A 73 -4.33 14.80 2.70
C GLN A 73 -5.32 15.94 3.03
N GLN A 74 -5.92 15.95 4.22
CA GLN A 74 -6.82 17.02 4.63
C GLN A 74 -6.08 18.27 5.14
N PHE A 75 -4.84 18.12 5.61
CA PHE A 75 -4.10 19.19 6.27
C PHE A 75 -2.87 19.68 5.50
N LEU A 76 -2.31 18.87 4.60
CA LEU A 76 -1.06 19.17 3.87
C LEU A 76 -1.29 19.25 2.36
N SER A 77 -0.32 19.84 1.65
CA SER A 77 -0.36 19.86 0.18
C SER A 77 -0.24 18.43 -0.38
N PRO A 78 -0.77 18.16 -1.59
CA PRO A 78 -0.74 16.84 -2.20
C PRO A 78 0.67 16.23 -2.29
N GLU A 79 1.69 17.04 -2.54
CA GLU A 79 3.08 16.59 -2.65
C GLU A 79 3.61 16.10 -1.30
N ILE A 80 3.34 16.87 -0.23
CA ILE A 80 3.77 16.51 1.13
C ILE A 80 2.98 15.29 1.62
N ALA A 81 1.68 15.24 1.34
CA ALA A 81 0.85 14.08 1.66
C ALA A 81 1.36 12.81 0.95
N MET A 82 1.74 12.91 -0.32
CA MET A 82 2.33 11.80 -1.06
C MET A 82 3.65 11.32 -0.44
N VAL A 83 4.54 12.23 -0.05
CA VAL A 83 5.80 11.85 0.63
C VAL A 83 5.51 11.16 1.96
N ALA A 84 4.57 11.69 2.76
CA ALA A 84 4.17 11.06 4.02
C ALA A 84 3.60 9.65 3.79
N MET A 85 2.75 9.47 2.77
CA MET A 85 2.21 8.16 2.38
C MET A 85 3.32 7.15 2.03
N VAL A 86 4.33 7.58 1.28
CA VAL A 86 5.47 6.74 0.85
C VAL A 86 6.38 6.35 2.02
N VAL A 87 6.51 7.21 3.04
CA VAL A 87 7.43 7.00 4.16
C VAL A 87 6.77 6.26 5.33
N VAL A 88 5.52 6.58 5.65
CA VAL A 88 4.84 6.04 6.84
C VAL A 88 4.63 4.53 6.74
N SER A 89 4.20 4.01 5.60
CA SER A 89 3.90 2.58 5.46
C SER A 89 5.16 1.70 5.63
N PRO A 90 6.30 1.98 4.96
CA PRO A 90 7.55 1.25 5.20
C PRO A 90 8.06 1.36 6.64
N LEU A 91 7.94 2.52 7.29
CA LEU A 91 8.35 2.68 8.70
C LEU A 91 7.51 1.79 9.62
N ILE A 92 6.18 1.78 9.46
CA ILE A 92 5.29 0.90 10.23
C ILE A 92 5.69 -0.56 10.01
N MET A 93 5.95 -0.97 8.77
CA MET A 93 6.41 -2.32 8.45
C MET A 93 7.74 -2.67 9.14
N PHE A 94 8.72 -1.75 9.10
CA PHE A 94 10.00 -1.92 9.78
C PHE A 94 9.81 -2.19 11.28
N PHE A 95 9.01 -1.37 11.97
CA PHE A 95 8.75 -1.54 13.39
C PHE A 95 7.98 -2.81 13.72
N ARG A 96 7.09 -3.26 12.83
CA ARG A 96 6.35 -4.52 12.99
C ARG A 96 7.24 -5.75 12.89
N MET A 97 8.20 -5.74 11.97
CA MET A 97 9.03 -6.92 11.67
C MET A 97 10.34 -6.99 12.45
N LYS A 98 10.77 -5.88 13.07
CA LYS A 98 11.99 -5.85 13.91
C LYS A 98 11.77 -6.42 15.32
N LYS A 99 10.51 -6.59 15.76
CA LYS A 99 10.17 -7.28 17.00
C LYS A 99 10.40 -8.78 16.88
#